data_AF-A0A0M4HD47-F1
#
_entry.id   AF-A0A0M4HD47-F1
#
_cell.length_a   1.000
_cell.length_b   1.000
_cell.length_c   1.000
_cell.angle_alpha   90.00
_cell.angle_beta   90.00
_cell.angle_gamma   90.00
#
_symmetry.space_group_name_H-M   'P 1'
#
loop_
_entity.id
_entity.type
_entity.pdbx_description
1 polymer ?
#
loop_
_entity_poly.entity_id
_entity_poly.type
_entity_poly.pdbx_seq_one_letter_code
_entity_poly.pdbx_strand_id
1 'polypeptide(L)'
;MQRILLTGLLLVLAWVPAAAYSVLTHQANIDSTWEPCLVPTLQRRFPGATPAELKEAKAYAYGGAIIQDMGFYPFGSKLFTNLTHYVRSGDFVRNLLDEAHNRNEYAFALGALGHYAADISGHPEGTNKALAFVYPQLKAEFGEVITYHEAPKQHTQLEFSFDVLQVAAGRYRSDDYHNYIGFKVSKEVLERAFEKTYSLKLGQVIANVDLSISSYRFAVKEIIPMATRAAWQSKKKDILAISPKARRRDYIYDISRRQYRKEFGGSYQQPGFGARVLSYLVRVLPKVGPLKPFAFKLPTPEAQKLFRSSFHQVIGTYCGLLNKQGYLTAAALPNTDFDTGHITRTGEYPLADETYSEWLLKLNNNKFEGLTAPQKKSILAFYTPAEGKTNPPLNEDKQRQTQEALDHLRTLVTKEE
;
A
#
# COMPACT_ATOMS: atom_id res chain seq x y z
N MET A 1 9.41 6.49 -33.44
CA MET A 1 8.48 6.59 -32.28
C MET A 1 8.24 5.27 -31.57
N GLN A 2 7.94 4.16 -32.26
CA GLN A 2 7.63 2.86 -31.65
C GLN A 2 8.78 2.25 -30.81
N ARG A 3 10.04 2.42 -31.25
CA ARG A 3 11.21 1.99 -30.47
C ARG A 3 11.40 2.80 -29.18
N ILE A 4 11.20 4.12 -29.21
CA ILE A 4 11.33 5.02 -28.04
C ILE A 4 10.24 4.71 -26.99
N LEU A 5 9.01 4.39 -27.43
CA LEU A 5 7.94 3.94 -26.53
C LEU A 5 8.27 2.59 -25.86
N LEU A 6 8.89 1.65 -26.59
CA LEU A 6 9.30 0.35 -26.05
C LEU A 6 10.47 0.47 -25.07
N THR A 7 11.48 1.29 -25.36
CA THR A 7 12.58 1.54 -24.42
C THR A 7 12.10 2.31 -23.19
N GLY A 8 11.21 3.28 -23.36
CA GLY A 8 10.57 4.00 -22.23
C GLY A 8 9.72 3.08 -21.36
N LEU A 9 8.92 2.20 -21.96
CA LEU A 9 8.12 1.21 -21.22
C LEU A 9 9.00 0.20 -20.48
N LEU A 10 10.11 -0.25 -21.07
CA LEU A 10 11.08 -1.16 -20.42
C LEU A 10 11.83 -0.49 -19.27
N LEU A 11 12.17 0.80 -19.39
CA LEU A 11 12.82 1.58 -18.33
C LEU A 11 11.88 1.84 -17.15
N VAL A 12 10.59 2.10 -17.41
CA VAL A 12 9.59 2.28 -16.35
C VAL A 12 9.24 0.95 -15.69
N LEU A 13 9.11 -0.15 -16.44
CA LEU A 13 8.90 -1.49 -15.87
C LEU A 13 10.09 -1.94 -15.01
N ALA A 14 11.31 -1.49 -15.31
CA ALA A 14 12.53 -1.89 -14.59
C ALA A 14 12.60 -1.35 -13.14
N TRP A 15 11.69 -0.46 -12.76
CA TRP A 15 11.75 0.33 -11.53
C TRP A 15 10.47 0.27 -10.69
N VAL A 16 9.58 -0.71 -10.92
CA VAL A 16 8.39 -0.91 -10.07
C VAL A 16 8.60 -2.12 -9.15
N PRO A 17 9.14 -1.96 -7.93
CA PRO A 17 8.85 -2.90 -6.86
C PRO A 17 7.32 -2.99 -6.67
N ALA A 18 6.82 -4.22 -6.54
CA ALA A 18 5.40 -4.43 -6.30
C ALA A 18 5.11 -4.25 -4.80
N ALA A 19 3.96 -3.65 -4.52
CA ALA A 19 3.48 -3.23 -3.22
C ALA A 19 3.13 -4.41 -2.31
N ALA A 20 3.29 -4.18 -1.01
CA ALA A 20 2.80 -5.04 0.07
C ALA A 20 1.26 -4.91 0.13
N TYR A 21 0.52 -6.02 0.21
CA TYR A 21 -0.89 -6.18 -0.18
C TYR A 21 -1.21 -5.55 -1.55
N SER A 22 -1.40 -6.35 -2.59
CA SER A 22 -1.28 -5.79 -3.94
C SER A 22 -2.31 -4.71 -4.29
N VAL A 23 -1.88 -3.79 -5.16
CA VAL A 23 -2.55 -2.56 -5.61
C VAL A 23 -4.04 -2.76 -5.89
N LEU A 24 -4.43 -3.79 -6.65
CA LEU A 24 -5.84 -3.97 -7.02
C LEU A 24 -6.69 -4.41 -5.82
N THR A 25 -6.11 -5.12 -4.85
CA THR A 25 -6.80 -5.49 -3.60
C THR A 25 -7.14 -4.27 -2.76
N HIS A 26 -6.24 -3.29 -2.64
CA HIS A 26 -6.54 -2.03 -1.96
C HIS A 26 -7.67 -1.26 -2.65
N GLN A 27 -7.68 -1.20 -3.99
CA GLN A 27 -8.80 -0.58 -4.72
C GLN A 27 -10.11 -1.36 -4.52
N ALA A 28 -10.04 -2.70 -4.46
CA ALA A 28 -11.19 -3.56 -4.19
C ALA A 28 -11.78 -3.34 -2.79
N ASN A 29 -10.94 -3.03 -1.79
CA ASN A 29 -11.41 -2.63 -0.47
C ASN A 29 -12.24 -1.34 -0.54
N ILE A 30 -11.74 -0.31 -1.23
CA ILE A 30 -12.48 0.94 -1.46
C ILE A 30 -13.81 0.68 -2.18
N ASP A 31 -13.81 -0.17 -3.20
CA ASP A 31 -15.04 -0.51 -3.92
C ASP A 31 -16.07 -1.24 -3.09
N SER A 32 -15.62 -2.19 -2.28
CA SER A 32 -16.49 -3.03 -1.45
C SER A 32 -17.09 -2.25 -0.28
N THR A 33 -16.41 -1.20 0.18
CA THR A 33 -16.85 -0.38 1.32
C THR A 33 -17.39 1.00 0.93
N TRP A 34 -17.37 1.36 -0.36
CA TRP A 34 -17.73 2.70 -0.84
C TRP A 34 -19.10 3.17 -0.32
N GLU A 35 -20.17 2.52 -0.76
CA GLU A 35 -21.53 2.86 -0.35
C GLU A 35 -21.83 2.52 1.12
N PRO A 36 -21.50 1.32 1.64
CA PRO A 36 -21.95 0.95 2.98
C PRO A 36 -21.19 1.67 4.12
N CYS A 37 -19.96 2.15 3.88
CA CYS A 37 -19.10 2.66 4.97
C CYS A 37 -18.45 4.01 4.65
N LEU A 38 -17.84 4.17 3.47
CA LEU A 38 -17.08 5.37 3.11
C LEU A 38 -17.99 6.58 2.84
N VAL A 39 -19.04 6.43 2.03
CA VAL A 39 -20.00 7.51 1.72
C VAL A 39 -20.67 8.06 2.99
N PRO A 40 -21.21 7.22 3.90
CA PRO A 40 -21.74 7.70 5.18
C PRO A 40 -20.71 8.47 6.01
N THR A 41 -19.45 8.01 6.03
CA THR A 41 -18.37 8.67 6.78
C THR A 41 -18.00 10.02 6.15
N LEU A 42 -17.88 10.07 4.82
CA LEU A 42 -17.65 11.30 4.06
C LEU A 42 -18.76 12.32 4.29
N GLN A 43 -20.02 11.90 4.21
CA GLN A 43 -21.19 12.77 4.40
C GLN A 43 -21.33 13.25 5.84
N ARG A 44 -20.88 12.46 6.83
CA ARG A 44 -20.87 12.88 8.22
C ARG A 44 -20.03 14.12 8.43
N ARG A 45 -18.84 14.22 7.82
CA ARG A 45 -17.94 15.38 7.94
C ARG A 45 -18.17 16.46 6.88
N PHE A 46 -18.44 16.07 5.64
CA PHE A 46 -18.64 16.97 4.50
C PHE A 46 -19.97 16.65 3.78
N PRO A 47 -21.12 17.06 4.34
CA PRO A 47 -22.45 16.70 3.84
C PRO A 47 -22.77 17.33 2.47
N GLY A 48 -23.90 16.92 1.89
CA GLY A 48 -24.49 17.56 0.70
C GLY A 48 -23.77 17.28 -0.63
N ALA A 49 -22.95 16.23 -0.71
CA ALA A 49 -22.23 15.88 -1.93
C ALA A 49 -23.18 15.44 -3.06
N THR A 50 -23.01 16.03 -4.24
CA THR A 50 -23.62 15.54 -5.48
C THR A 50 -22.99 14.21 -5.92
N PRO A 51 -23.64 13.43 -6.80
CA PRO A 51 -23.05 12.22 -7.36
C PRO A 51 -21.70 12.46 -8.06
N ALA A 52 -21.52 13.61 -8.72
CA ALA A 52 -20.27 13.97 -9.38
C ALA A 52 -19.14 14.22 -8.37
N GLU A 53 -19.43 14.91 -7.26
CA GLU A 53 -18.46 15.15 -6.21
C GLU A 53 -18.11 13.87 -5.43
N LEU A 54 -19.09 12.96 -5.22
CA LEU A 54 -18.80 11.65 -4.63
C LEU A 54 -17.90 10.81 -5.54
N LYS A 55 -18.14 10.85 -6.86
CA LYS A 55 -17.27 10.21 -7.84
C LYS A 55 -15.84 10.78 -7.78
N GLU A 56 -15.71 12.09 -7.68
CA GLU A 56 -14.40 12.74 -7.54
C GLU A 56 -13.70 12.35 -6.23
N ALA A 57 -14.41 12.39 -5.11
CA ALA A 57 -13.90 11.94 -3.81
C ALA A 57 -13.41 10.49 -3.88
N LYS A 58 -14.11 9.61 -4.60
CA LYS A 58 -13.69 8.22 -4.79
C LYS A 58 -12.33 8.09 -5.49
N ALA A 59 -12.03 8.96 -6.46
CA ALA A 59 -10.74 8.98 -7.13
C ALA A 59 -9.58 9.30 -6.16
N TYR A 60 -9.85 10.15 -5.17
CA TYR A 60 -8.92 10.46 -4.08
C TYR A 60 -8.81 9.32 -3.07
N ALA A 61 -9.93 8.66 -2.73
CA ALA A 61 -9.90 7.47 -1.87
C ALA A 61 -9.04 6.34 -2.46
N TYR A 62 -9.09 6.13 -3.79
CA TYR A 62 -8.16 5.19 -4.43
C TYR A 62 -6.69 5.60 -4.30
N GLY A 63 -6.38 6.89 -4.47
CA GLY A 63 -5.01 7.38 -4.29
C GLY A 63 -4.52 7.23 -2.86
N GLY A 64 -5.40 7.45 -1.88
CA GLY A 64 -5.10 7.22 -0.47
C GLY A 64 -4.89 5.74 -0.15
N ALA A 65 -5.65 4.84 -0.76
CA ALA A 65 -5.60 3.40 -0.46
C ALA A 65 -4.28 2.71 -0.79
N ILE A 66 -3.37 3.40 -1.47
CA ILE A 66 -2.07 2.86 -1.91
C ILE A 66 -0.97 3.90 -1.64
N ILE A 67 -1.24 4.98 -0.88
CA ILE A 67 -0.28 6.09 -0.79
C ILE A 67 0.98 5.66 -0.04
N GLN A 68 0.85 4.85 1.01
CA GLN A 68 1.97 4.36 1.80
C GLN A 68 2.97 3.56 0.95
N ASP A 69 2.54 2.93 -0.14
CA ASP A 69 3.41 2.21 -1.09
C ASP A 69 4.08 3.10 -2.14
N MET A 70 3.79 4.40 -2.17
CA MET A 70 4.30 5.31 -3.22
C MET A 70 5.83 5.26 -3.37
N GLY A 71 6.54 4.97 -2.29
CA GLY A 71 8.00 4.83 -2.28
C GLY A 71 8.54 3.66 -3.09
N PHE A 72 7.70 2.67 -3.40
CA PHE A 72 8.02 1.54 -4.27
C PHE A 72 7.76 1.83 -5.76
N TYR A 73 7.36 3.04 -6.13
CA TYR A 73 7.20 3.43 -7.54
C TYR A 73 8.42 4.21 -8.03
N PRO A 74 8.63 4.34 -9.36
CA PRO A 74 9.76 5.07 -9.90
C PRO A 74 9.87 6.48 -9.31
N PHE A 75 11.08 6.90 -8.97
CA PHE A 75 11.36 8.19 -8.29
C PHE A 75 10.77 8.34 -6.87
N GLY A 76 10.18 7.27 -6.33
CA GLY A 76 9.77 7.20 -4.92
C GLY A 76 10.95 7.07 -3.97
N SER A 77 10.63 6.97 -2.68
CA SER A 77 11.60 6.78 -1.60
C SER A 77 11.19 5.60 -0.73
N LYS A 78 12.04 4.56 -0.66
CA LYS A 78 11.82 3.43 0.25
C LYS A 78 11.67 3.90 1.69
N LEU A 79 12.40 4.94 2.10
CA LEU A 79 12.26 5.50 3.43
C LEU A 79 10.86 6.06 3.67
N PHE A 80 10.25 6.75 2.70
CA PHE A 80 8.86 7.23 2.85
C PHE A 80 7.92 6.06 3.16
N THR A 81 8.01 5.00 2.36
CA THR A 81 7.16 3.81 2.53
C THR A 81 7.42 3.11 3.85
N ASN A 82 8.69 2.87 4.20
CA ASN A 82 9.06 2.27 5.46
C ASN A 82 8.58 3.10 6.67
N LEU A 83 8.69 4.44 6.60
CA LEU A 83 8.18 5.33 7.64
C LEU A 83 6.68 5.10 7.83
N THR A 84 5.90 5.18 6.75
CA THR A 84 4.45 5.07 6.85
C THR A 84 3.95 3.66 7.19
N HIS A 85 4.74 2.61 6.95
CA HIS A 85 4.42 1.22 7.29
C HIS A 85 4.79 0.85 8.73
N TYR A 86 5.94 1.33 9.22
CA TYR A 86 6.57 0.77 10.42
C TYR A 86 6.80 1.78 11.53
N VAL A 87 6.80 3.09 11.22
CA VAL A 87 7.17 4.14 12.17
C VAL A 87 6.02 5.11 12.30
N ARG A 88 5.35 5.11 13.47
CA ARG A 88 4.24 6.03 13.72
C ARG A 88 3.10 5.91 12.67
N SER A 89 2.86 4.69 12.19
CA SER A 89 1.95 4.38 11.08
C SER A 89 0.50 4.82 11.34
N GLY A 90 0.00 4.59 12.55
CA GLY A 90 -1.32 5.04 13.00
C GLY A 90 -1.40 6.57 13.12
N ASP A 91 -0.35 7.19 13.67
CA ASP A 91 -0.26 8.64 13.78
C ASP A 91 -0.21 9.33 12.42
N PHE A 92 0.45 8.75 11.42
CA PHE A 92 0.45 9.26 10.04
C PHE A 92 -0.95 9.31 9.45
N VAL A 93 -1.69 8.20 9.52
CA VAL A 93 -3.08 8.14 9.02
C VAL A 93 -3.99 9.08 9.80
N ARG A 94 -3.83 9.14 11.13
CA ARG A 94 -4.57 10.08 11.96
C ARG A 94 -4.30 11.53 11.56
N ASN A 95 -3.05 11.90 11.33
CA ASN A 95 -2.68 13.23 10.90
C ASN A 95 -3.25 13.56 9.51
N LEU A 96 -3.30 12.61 8.57
CA LEU A 96 -4.01 12.81 7.29
C LEU A 96 -5.49 13.14 7.51
N LEU A 97 -6.15 12.42 8.43
CA LEU A 97 -7.56 12.64 8.74
C LEU A 97 -7.80 13.98 9.45
N ASP A 98 -6.95 14.35 10.39
CA ASP A 98 -7.04 15.63 11.12
C ASP A 98 -6.77 16.82 10.19
N GLU A 99 -5.76 16.73 9.31
CA GLU A 99 -5.34 17.80 8.38
C GLU A 99 -6.24 17.94 7.14
N ALA A 100 -7.27 17.11 6.98
CA ALA A 100 -8.17 17.19 5.85
C ALA A 100 -9.14 18.38 5.96
N HIS A 101 -9.04 19.33 5.03
CA HIS A 101 -9.82 20.58 5.01
C HIS A 101 -11.02 20.55 4.07
N ASN A 102 -11.10 19.55 3.19
CA ASN A 102 -12.20 19.40 2.24
C ASN A 102 -12.53 17.92 1.99
N ARG A 103 -13.64 17.68 1.28
CA ARG A 103 -14.15 16.33 0.98
C ARG A 103 -13.13 15.44 0.27
N ASN A 104 -12.33 16.00 -0.64
CA ASN A 104 -11.36 15.24 -1.44
C ASN A 104 -10.12 14.86 -0.63
N GLU A 105 -9.59 15.81 0.16
CA GLU A 105 -8.52 15.52 1.14
C GLU A 105 -8.98 14.47 2.16
N TYR A 106 -10.22 14.58 2.64
CA TYR A 106 -10.75 13.61 3.59
C TYR A 106 -10.98 12.24 2.96
N ALA A 107 -11.46 12.18 1.71
CA ALA A 107 -11.57 10.91 0.99
C ALA A 107 -10.20 10.26 0.77
N PHE A 108 -9.18 11.05 0.44
CA PHE A 108 -7.79 10.59 0.37
C PHE A 108 -7.32 10.03 1.72
N ALA A 109 -7.53 10.75 2.82
CA ALA A 109 -7.17 10.29 4.16
C ALA A 109 -7.92 9.01 4.58
N LEU A 110 -9.21 8.89 4.27
CA LEU A 110 -9.97 7.66 4.50
C LEU A 110 -9.45 6.51 3.63
N GLY A 111 -9.01 6.78 2.40
CA GLY A 111 -8.27 5.83 1.59
C GLY A 111 -7.03 5.29 2.31
N ALA A 112 -6.21 6.18 2.87
CA ALA A 112 -5.02 5.79 3.64
C ALA A 112 -5.36 4.99 4.90
N LEU A 113 -6.51 5.25 5.54
CA LEU A 113 -7.07 4.41 6.60
C LEU A 113 -7.46 3.02 6.10
N GLY A 114 -7.93 2.91 4.86
CA GLY A 114 -8.19 1.64 4.19
C GLY A 114 -6.91 0.83 3.95
N HIS A 115 -5.81 1.49 3.58
CA HIS A 115 -4.50 0.85 3.50
C HIS A 115 -4.03 0.37 4.88
N TYR A 116 -4.08 1.23 5.90
CA TYR A 116 -3.78 0.86 7.29
C TYR A 116 -4.57 -0.37 7.76
N ALA A 117 -5.88 -0.39 7.51
CA ALA A 117 -6.72 -1.53 7.89
C ALA A 117 -6.41 -2.80 7.10
N ALA A 118 -6.05 -2.64 5.82
CA ALA A 118 -5.71 -3.74 4.93
C ALA A 118 -4.43 -4.43 5.35
N ASP A 119 -3.39 -3.69 5.69
CA ASP A 119 -2.08 -4.29 5.93
C ASP A 119 -2.00 -4.94 7.31
N ILE A 120 -2.43 -4.23 8.37
CA ILE A 120 -2.37 -4.77 9.75
C ILE A 120 -3.19 -6.05 9.97
N SER A 121 -4.12 -6.36 9.06
CA SER A 121 -4.91 -7.60 9.09
C SER A 121 -4.55 -8.53 7.93
N GLY A 122 -4.34 -7.98 6.74
CA GLY A 122 -4.16 -8.71 5.49
C GLY A 122 -2.80 -9.38 5.35
N HIS A 123 -1.72 -8.76 5.82
CA HIS A 123 -0.40 -9.40 5.84
C HIS A 123 -0.36 -10.56 6.84
N PRO A 124 -0.62 -10.37 8.15
CA PRO A 124 -0.48 -11.45 9.12
C PRO A 124 -1.46 -12.61 8.88
N GLU A 125 -2.70 -12.33 8.47
CA GLU A 125 -3.72 -13.36 8.28
C GLU A 125 -3.80 -13.92 6.85
N GLY A 126 -3.34 -13.16 5.87
CA GLY A 126 -3.39 -13.49 4.46
C GLY A 126 -2.02 -13.85 3.92
N THR A 127 -1.23 -12.84 3.54
CA THR A 127 0.02 -13.02 2.79
C THR A 127 1.03 -13.88 3.54
N ASN A 128 1.29 -13.57 4.82
CA ASN A 128 2.39 -14.18 5.58
C ASN A 128 2.15 -15.67 5.85
N LYS A 129 0.89 -16.04 6.14
CA LYS A 129 0.47 -17.45 6.26
C LYS A 129 0.40 -18.15 4.90
N ALA A 130 -0.04 -17.46 3.85
CA ALA A 130 -0.16 -18.03 2.52
C ALA A 130 1.20 -18.37 1.89
N LEU A 131 2.26 -17.63 2.22
CA LEU A 131 3.61 -17.90 1.74
C LEU A 131 4.07 -19.32 2.06
N ALA A 132 3.77 -19.83 3.27
CA ALA A 132 4.18 -21.15 3.71
C ALA A 132 3.57 -22.28 2.85
N PHE A 133 2.36 -22.07 2.31
CA PHE A 133 1.70 -23.03 1.41
C PHE A 133 2.24 -22.96 -0.03
N VAL A 134 2.62 -21.77 -0.49
CA VAL A 134 3.06 -21.56 -1.89
C VAL A 134 4.55 -21.84 -2.08
N TYR A 135 5.35 -21.69 -1.01
CA TYR A 135 6.79 -21.86 -1.01
C TYR A 135 7.25 -22.79 0.13
N PRO A 136 7.11 -24.12 -0.02
CA PRO A 136 7.47 -25.10 1.02
C PRO A 136 8.92 -24.99 1.52
N GLN A 137 9.84 -24.54 0.67
CA GLN A 137 11.23 -24.31 1.06
C GLN A 137 11.38 -23.12 2.02
N LEU A 138 10.59 -22.06 1.86
CA LEU A 138 10.58 -20.95 2.82
C LEU A 138 9.88 -21.35 4.12
N LYS A 139 8.87 -22.21 4.04
CA LYS A 139 8.25 -22.82 5.22
C LYS A 139 9.24 -23.64 6.04
N ALA A 140 10.12 -24.39 5.37
CA ALA A 140 11.16 -25.16 6.05
C ALA A 140 12.21 -24.27 6.74
N GLU A 141 12.45 -23.06 6.22
CA GLU A 141 13.43 -22.10 6.75
C GLU A 141 12.85 -21.21 7.87
N PHE A 142 11.65 -20.67 7.68
CA PHE A 142 11.07 -19.63 8.54
C PHE A 142 9.79 -20.06 9.28
N GLY A 143 9.21 -21.22 8.93
CA GLY A 143 8.00 -21.75 9.58
C GLY A 143 6.69 -21.37 8.89
N GLU A 144 5.59 -21.34 9.66
CA GLU A 144 4.21 -21.21 9.13
C GLU A 144 3.81 -19.76 8.80
N VAL A 145 4.51 -18.78 9.35
CA VAL A 145 4.27 -17.35 9.13
C VAL A 145 5.58 -16.76 8.63
N ILE A 146 5.56 -16.25 7.40
CA ILE A 146 6.75 -15.72 6.73
C ILE A 146 6.51 -14.25 6.45
N THR A 147 7.30 -13.39 7.07
CA THR A 147 7.22 -11.93 6.98
C THR A 147 7.79 -11.40 5.67
N TYR A 148 7.47 -10.15 5.33
CA TYR A 148 8.10 -9.43 4.22
C TYR A 148 9.61 -9.31 4.43
N HIS A 149 10.08 -9.07 5.66
CA HIS A 149 11.51 -9.00 5.96
C HIS A 149 12.25 -10.31 5.61
N GLU A 150 11.66 -11.47 5.89
CA GLU A 150 12.26 -12.78 5.62
C GLU A 150 12.26 -13.14 4.12
N ALA A 151 11.19 -12.81 3.39
CA ALA A 151 11.03 -13.22 2.00
C ALA A 151 10.44 -12.12 1.09
N PRO A 152 11.08 -10.93 0.96
CA PRO A 152 10.46 -9.75 0.35
C PRO A 152 10.08 -9.97 -1.11
N LYS A 153 10.90 -10.74 -1.84
CA LYS A 153 10.65 -11.08 -3.25
C LYS A 153 9.42 -11.98 -3.39
N GLN A 154 9.28 -13.02 -2.59
CA GLN A 154 8.21 -14.00 -2.67
C GLN A 154 6.89 -13.43 -2.16
N HIS A 155 6.97 -12.58 -1.14
CA HIS A 155 5.87 -11.78 -0.60
C HIS A 155 5.23 -10.94 -1.71
N THR A 156 6.04 -10.09 -2.35
CA THR A 156 5.66 -9.30 -3.52
C THR A 156 5.06 -10.14 -4.67
N GLN A 157 5.66 -11.30 -4.96
CA GLN A 157 5.18 -12.19 -6.02
C GLN A 157 3.83 -12.81 -5.70
N LEU A 158 3.62 -13.21 -4.44
CA LEU A 158 2.38 -13.81 -3.99
C LEU A 158 1.23 -12.80 -4.04
N GLU A 159 1.48 -11.56 -3.64
CA GLU A 159 0.48 -10.50 -3.67
C GLU A 159 0.07 -10.16 -5.09
N PHE A 160 1.05 -9.97 -5.99
CA PHE A 160 0.75 -9.81 -7.41
C PHE A 160 -0.05 -10.99 -7.97
N SER A 161 0.19 -12.22 -7.50
CA SER A 161 -0.57 -13.38 -7.93
C SER A 161 -2.03 -13.35 -7.44
N PHE A 162 -2.32 -12.78 -6.27
CA PHE A 162 -3.68 -12.55 -5.80
C PHE A 162 -4.42 -11.53 -6.65
N ASP A 163 -3.77 -10.43 -7.07
CA ASP A 163 -4.32 -9.48 -8.04
C ASP A 163 -4.70 -10.15 -9.37
N VAL A 164 -3.79 -10.97 -9.90
CA VAL A 164 -4.04 -11.74 -11.13
C VAL A 164 -5.25 -12.67 -10.95
N LEU A 165 -5.38 -13.34 -9.81
CA LEU A 165 -6.53 -14.19 -9.52
C LEU A 165 -7.84 -13.42 -9.33
N GLN A 166 -7.82 -12.21 -8.76
CA GLN A 166 -9.01 -11.38 -8.64
C GLN A 166 -9.53 -10.92 -10.00
N VAL A 167 -8.62 -10.46 -10.86
CA VAL A 167 -8.94 -10.11 -12.25
C VAL A 167 -9.45 -11.33 -13.02
N ALA A 168 -8.80 -12.49 -12.85
CA ALA A 168 -9.19 -13.76 -13.44
C ALA A 168 -10.61 -14.18 -13.07
N ALA A 169 -10.94 -14.09 -11.78
CA ALA A 169 -12.21 -14.49 -11.22
C ALA A 169 -13.33 -13.49 -11.49
N GLY A 170 -13.07 -12.41 -12.25
CA GLY A 170 -14.03 -11.35 -12.53
C GLY A 170 -14.36 -10.48 -11.33
N ARG A 171 -13.67 -10.66 -10.19
CA ARG A 171 -13.96 -10.00 -8.90
C ARG A 171 -13.38 -8.59 -8.78
N TYR A 172 -12.54 -8.20 -9.74
CA TYR A 172 -12.01 -6.85 -9.85
C TYR A 172 -12.82 -6.03 -10.85
N ARG A 173 -13.15 -4.78 -10.50
CA ARG A 173 -13.86 -3.88 -11.42
C ARG A 173 -13.00 -3.61 -12.67
N SER A 174 -13.65 -3.35 -13.80
CA SER A 174 -12.94 -3.16 -15.07
C SER A 174 -12.02 -1.94 -15.06
N ASP A 175 -11.02 -1.93 -15.94
CA ASP A 175 -10.21 -0.73 -16.19
C ASP A 175 -11.07 0.47 -16.60
N ASP A 176 -12.13 0.27 -17.40
CA ASP A 176 -13.01 1.38 -17.78
C ASP A 176 -13.67 2.01 -16.57
N TYR A 177 -14.07 1.20 -15.60
CA TYR A 177 -14.62 1.69 -14.34
C TYR A 177 -13.58 2.51 -13.57
N HIS A 178 -12.38 1.99 -13.38
CA HIS A 178 -11.33 2.72 -12.67
C HIS A 178 -10.84 3.96 -13.42
N ASN A 179 -10.79 3.92 -14.75
CA ASN A 179 -10.47 5.08 -15.58
C ASN A 179 -11.57 6.13 -15.55
N TYR A 180 -12.82 5.69 -15.52
CA TYR A 180 -13.99 6.56 -15.38
C TYR A 180 -13.99 7.27 -14.03
N ILE A 181 -13.74 6.56 -12.93
CA ILE A 181 -13.63 7.16 -11.59
C ILE A 181 -12.37 8.04 -11.50
N GLY A 182 -11.23 7.52 -11.96
CA GLY A 182 -9.92 8.17 -11.90
C GLY A 182 -9.10 7.75 -10.69
N PHE A 183 -7.87 8.27 -10.63
CA PHE A 183 -6.92 8.05 -9.53
C PHE A 183 -6.18 9.36 -9.26
N LYS A 184 -6.38 9.92 -8.08
CA LYS A 184 -5.89 11.26 -7.69
C LYS A 184 -5.19 11.20 -6.33
N VAL A 185 -4.12 11.96 -6.21
CA VAL A 185 -3.37 12.13 -4.96
C VAL A 185 -3.61 13.55 -4.47
N SER A 186 -3.89 13.69 -3.18
CA SER A 186 -4.03 15.00 -2.54
C SER A 186 -2.70 15.38 -1.90
N LYS A 187 -1.87 16.11 -2.65
CA LYS A 187 -0.48 16.40 -2.27
C LYS A 187 -0.39 17.26 -1.00
N GLU A 188 -1.25 18.26 -0.89
CA GLU A 188 -1.16 19.27 0.16
C GLU A 188 -1.40 18.66 1.55
N VAL A 189 -2.44 17.82 1.70
CA VAL A 189 -2.70 17.10 2.96
C VAL A 189 -1.63 16.05 3.25
N LEU A 190 -1.07 15.41 2.21
CA LEU A 190 0.04 14.47 2.36
C LEU A 190 1.28 15.17 2.94
N GLU A 191 1.65 16.33 2.42
CA GLU A 191 2.80 17.10 2.90
C GLU A 191 2.59 17.57 4.35
N ARG A 192 1.43 18.15 4.67
CA ARG A 192 1.09 18.59 6.03
C ARG A 192 1.12 17.44 7.03
N ALA A 193 0.46 16.33 6.71
CA ALA A 193 0.39 15.19 7.60
C ALA A 193 1.75 14.50 7.79
N PHE A 194 2.55 14.41 6.73
CA PHE A 194 3.89 13.83 6.79
C PHE A 194 4.82 14.66 7.69
N GLU A 195 4.84 15.98 7.48
CA GLU A 195 5.64 16.90 8.30
C GLU A 195 5.18 16.89 9.76
N LYS A 196 3.87 16.92 10.00
CA LYS A 196 3.30 16.81 11.35
C LYS A 196 3.64 15.50 12.05
N THR A 197 3.78 14.40 11.31
CA THR A 197 4.08 13.09 11.89
C THR A 197 5.56 12.93 12.20
N TYR A 198 6.42 13.34 11.26
CA TYR A 198 7.83 12.99 11.25
C TYR A 198 8.77 14.17 11.49
N SER A 199 8.25 15.40 11.59
CA SER A 199 9.06 16.64 11.63
C SER A 199 10.07 16.73 10.49
N LEU A 200 9.70 16.17 9.34
CA LEU A 200 10.45 16.20 8.10
C LEU A 200 9.52 16.64 6.98
N LYS A 201 9.96 17.60 6.17
CA LYS A 201 9.27 17.93 4.91
C LYS A 201 9.37 16.73 3.98
N LEU A 202 8.34 16.50 3.17
CA LEU A 202 8.32 15.38 2.22
C LEU A 202 9.53 15.44 1.26
N GLY A 203 9.96 16.64 0.86
CA GLY A 203 11.15 16.89 0.05
C GLY A 203 12.49 16.50 0.69
N GLN A 204 12.55 16.31 2.02
CA GLN A 204 13.75 15.79 2.70
C GLN A 204 13.88 14.26 2.62
N VAL A 205 12.81 13.59 2.15
CA VAL A 205 12.72 12.14 2.02
C VAL A 205 12.56 11.71 0.56
N ILE A 206 11.84 12.48 -0.24
CA ILE A 206 11.60 12.25 -1.67
C ILE A 206 12.23 13.40 -2.47
N ALA A 207 13.22 13.08 -3.31
CA ALA A 207 14.00 14.10 -4.04
C ALA A 207 13.14 14.98 -4.97
N ASN A 208 12.13 14.41 -5.62
CA ASN A 208 11.17 15.15 -6.43
C ASN A 208 9.75 14.62 -6.19
N VAL A 209 9.02 15.31 -5.32
CA VAL A 209 7.67 14.91 -4.88
C VAL A 209 6.69 14.87 -6.06
N ASP A 210 6.67 15.89 -6.92
CA ASP A 210 5.73 15.96 -8.05
C ASP A 210 5.98 14.87 -9.10
N LEU A 211 7.25 14.59 -9.38
CA LEU A 211 7.62 13.50 -10.27
C LEU A 211 7.25 12.14 -9.68
N SER A 212 7.50 11.93 -8.38
CA SER A 212 7.13 10.69 -7.67
C SER A 212 5.62 10.46 -7.66
N ILE A 213 4.81 11.50 -7.38
CA ILE A 213 3.35 11.41 -7.44
C ILE A 213 2.89 11.12 -8.88
N SER A 214 3.49 11.76 -9.88
CA SER A 214 3.12 11.58 -11.28
C SER A 214 3.44 10.18 -11.80
N SER A 215 4.63 9.66 -11.49
CA SER A 215 5.05 8.30 -11.86
C SER A 215 4.21 7.24 -11.16
N TYR A 216 3.91 7.43 -9.88
CA TYR A 216 3.00 6.60 -9.10
C TYR A 216 1.60 6.52 -9.74
N ARG A 217 0.99 7.69 -10.03
CA ARG A 217 -0.32 7.74 -10.70
C ARG A 217 -0.29 7.03 -12.05
N PHE A 218 0.77 7.22 -12.83
CA PHE A 218 0.92 6.55 -14.13
C PHE A 218 1.04 5.03 -13.97
N ALA A 219 1.84 4.56 -13.01
CA ALA A 219 2.05 3.14 -12.77
C ALA A 219 0.76 2.43 -12.34
N VAL A 220 0.00 3.00 -11.41
CA VAL A 220 -1.26 2.43 -10.93
C VAL A 220 -2.35 2.47 -12.01
N LYS A 221 -2.47 3.56 -12.75
CA LYS A 221 -3.53 3.69 -13.77
C LYS A 221 -3.28 2.86 -15.03
N GLU A 222 -2.03 2.82 -15.50
CA GLU A 222 -1.74 2.30 -16.84
C GLU A 222 -0.94 0.99 -16.78
N ILE A 223 0.10 0.92 -15.95
CA ILE A 223 1.08 -0.18 -16.01
C ILE A 223 0.55 -1.42 -15.31
N ILE A 224 0.11 -1.29 -14.07
CA ILE A 224 -0.32 -2.43 -13.24
C ILE A 224 -1.53 -3.16 -13.86
N PRO A 225 -2.63 -2.48 -14.27
CA PRO A 225 -3.74 -3.17 -14.92
C PRO A 225 -3.34 -3.86 -16.22
N MET A 226 -2.43 -3.28 -17.00
CA MET A 226 -1.88 -3.91 -18.20
C MET A 226 -1.06 -5.16 -17.86
N ALA A 227 -0.15 -5.07 -16.88
CA ALA A 227 0.66 -6.16 -16.38
C ALA A 227 -0.21 -7.32 -15.86
N THR A 228 -1.20 -7.04 -15.01
CA THR A 228 -2.09 -8.04 -14.43
C THR A 228 -2.88 -8.77 -15.51
N ARG A 229 -3.38 -8.08 -16.53
CA ARG A 229 -4.05 -8.72 -17.68
C ARG A 229 -3.11 -9.58 -18.52
N ALA A 230 -1.89 -9.10 -18.77
CA ALA A 230 -0.88 -9.85 -19.50
C ALA A 230 -0.49 -11.14 -18.76
N ALA A 231 -0.39 -11.07 -17.43
CA ALA A 231 -0.14 -12.19 -16.53
C ALA A 231 -1.32 -13.18 -16.50
N TRP A 232 -2.56 -12.69 -16.42
CA TRP A 232 -3.76 -13.52 -16.56
C TRP A 232 -3.77 -14.29 -17.88
N GLN A 233 -3.51 -13.62 -19.01
CA GLN A 233 -3.51 -14.29 -20.32
C GLN A 233 -2.41 -15.35 -20.43
N SER A 234 -1.23 -15.09 -19.88
CA SER A 234 -0.11 -16.04 -19.93
C SER A 234 -0.34 -17.28 -19.05
N LYS A 235 -1.09 -17.14 -17.94
CA LYS A 235 -1.42 -18.21 -17.00
C LYS A 235 -2.85 -18.76 -17.13
N LYS A 236 -3.57 -18.39 -18.20
CA LYS A 236 -5.00 -18.71 -18.37
C LYS A 236 -5.33 -20.20 -18.23
N LYS A 237 -4.51 -21.08 -18.82
CA LYS A 237 -4.73 -22.54 -18.75
C LYS A 237 -4.63 -23.03 -17.31
N ASP A 238 -3.55 -22.66 -16.62
CA ASP A 238 -3.28 -23.06 -15.24
C ASP A 238 -4.37 -22.54 -14.28
N ILE A 239 -4.82 -21.29 -14.47
CA ILE A 239 -5.85 -20.70 -13.60
C ILE A 239 -7.23 -21.33 -13.86
N LEU A 240 -7.57 -21.65 -15.11
CA LEU A 240 -8.81 -22.38 -15.41
C LEU A 240 -8.80 -23.81 -14.84
N ALA A 241 -7.63 -24.44 -14.72
CA ALA A 241 -7.50 -25.76 -14.08
C ALA A 241 -7.75 -25.70 -12.57
N ILE A 242 -7.29 -24.63 -11.90
CA ILE A 242 -7.46 -24.43 -10.45
C ILE A 242 -8.85 -23.87 -10.11
N SER A 243 -9.42 -23.04 -10.99
CA SER A 243 -10.74 -22.43 -10.80
C SER A 243 -11.54 -22.50 -12.11
N PRO A 244 -12.29 -23.60 -12.35
CA PRO A 244 -13.10 -23.77 -13.55
C PRO A 244 -14.20 -22.71 -13.71
N LYS A 245 -14.61 -22.10 -12.58
CA LYS A 245 -15.55 -20.98 -12.51
C LYS A 245 -14.90 -19.61 -12.74
N ALA A 246 -13.57 -19.51 -12.90
CA ALA A 246 -12.87 -18.29 -13.32
C ALA A 246 -13.12 -18.01 -14.82
N ARG A 247 -14.39 -17.90 -15.19
CA ARG A 247 -14.79 -17.34 -16.47
C ARG A 247 -14.84 -15.83 -16.28
N ARG A 248 -14.29 -15.10 -17.23
CA ARG A 248 -14.25 -13.63 -17.38
C ARG A 248 -15.61 -12.91 -17.24
N ARG A 249 -16.70 -13.62 -16.98
CA ARG A 249 -18.10 -13.15 -16.95
C ARG A 249 -18.74 -13.19 -15.57
N ASP A 250 -18.19 -13.93 -14.61
CA ASP A 250 -18.88 -14.15 -13.34
C ASP A 250 -18.25 -13.20 -12.30
N TYR A 251 -19.06 -12.31 -11.69
CA TYR A 251 -18.72 -11.29 -10.66
C TYR A 251 -18.47 -9.84 -11.09
N ILE A 252 -19.26 -9.33 -12.04
CA ILE A 252 -19.70 -7.93 -11.93
C ILE A 252 -21.04 -7.96 -11.18
N TYR A 253 -21.29 -7.00 -10.29
CA TYR A 253 -22.64 -6.68 -9.79
C TYR A 253 -23.68 -6.75 -10.92
N ASP A 254 -24.95 -6.96 -10.54
CA ASP A 254 -26.15 -7.07 -11.37
C ASP A 254 -26.42 -5.85 -12.29
N ILE A 255 -25.46 -5.55 -13.17
CA ILE A 255 -25.47 -4.47 -14.14
C ILE A 255 -25.38 -5.16 -15.50
N SER A 256 -26.51 -5.19 -16.20
CA SER A 256 -26.56 -5.71 -17.56
C SER A 256 -25.54 -5.00 -18.46
N ARG A 257 -25.06 -5.68 -19.52
CA ARG A 257 -24.17 -5.06 -20.54
C ARG A 257 -24.72 -3.77 -21.14
N ARG A 258 -26.03 -3.55 -21.09
CA ARG A 258 -26.69 -2.32 -21.56
C ARG A 258 -26.53 -1.19 -20.54
N GLN A 259 -26.72 -1.48 -19.26
CA GLN A 259 -26.56 -0.52 -18.17
C GLN A 259 -25.08 -0.14 -17.99
N TYR A 260 -24.15 -1.11 -18.10
CA TYR A 260 -22.71 -0.84 -18.10
C TYR A 260 -22.31 0.13 -19.23
N ARG A 261 -22.81 -0.10 -20.46
CA ARG A 261 -22.54 0.78 -21.61
C ARG A 261 -23.15 2.18 -21.47
N LYS A 262 -24.24 2.31 -20.72
CA LYS A 262 -24.91 3.59 -20.43
C LYS A 262 -24.16 4.37 -19.34
N GLU A 263 -23.69 3.70 -18.29
CA GLU A 263 -23.02 4.33 -17.14
C GLU A 263 -21.51 4.58 -17.36
N PHE A 264 -20.83 3.69 -18.08
CA PHE A 264 -19.35 3.71 -18.24
C PHE A 264 -18.90 3.88 -19.70
N GLY A 265 -19.84 3.97 -20.66
CA GLY A 265 -19.53 4.08 -22.09
C GLY A 265 -19.30 2.75 -22.81
N GLY A 266 -19.25 2.79 -24.15
CA GLY A 266 -19.20 1.62 -25.03
C GLY A 266 -17.87 0.87 -25.11
N SER A 267 -16.85 1.31 -24.39
CA SER A 267 -15.46 0.93 -24.62
C SER A 267 -15.01 -0.29 -23.81
N TYR A 268 -15.75 -1.40 -23.84
CA TYR A 268 -15.20 -2.67 -23.37
C TYR A 268 -13.97 -3.03 -24.21
N GLN A 269 -12.77 -2.67 -23.75
CA GLN A 269 -11.55 -2.98 -24.46
C GLN A 269 -11.22 -4.47 -24.26
N GLN A 270 -11.44 -5.27 -25.31
CA GLN A 270 -10.68 -6.51 -25.43
C GLN A 270 -9.18 -6.20 -25.34
N PRO A 271 -8.33 -7.12 -24.87
CA PRO A 271 -6.89 -6.86 -24.80
C PRO A 271 -6.40 -6.40 -26.18
N GLY A 272 -6.01 -5.13 -26.27
CA GLY A 272 -5.53 -4.51 -27.51
C GLY A 272 -4.27 -5.21 -28.00
N PHE A 273 -3.85 -4.90 -29.23
CA PHE A 273 -2.64 -5.47 -29.83
C PHE A 273 -1.41 -5.33 -28.90
N GLY A 274 -1.25 -4.18 -28.24
CA GLY A 274 -0.18 -3.94 -27.27
C GLY A 274 -0.19 -4.87 -26.05
N ALA A 275 -1.36 -5.18 -25.48
CA ALA A 275 -1.47 -6.12 -24.35
C ALA A 275 -1.14 -7.56 -24.76
N ARG A 276 -1.42 -7.94 -26.02
CA ARG A 276 -1.04 -9.26 -26.58
C ARG A 276 0.46 -9.34 -26.81
N VAL A 277 1.07 -8.28 -27.35
CA VAL A 277 2.53 -8.18 -27.52
C VAL A 277 3.23 -8.19 -26.17
N LEU A 278 2.77 -7.41 -25.19
CA LEU A 278 3.34 -7.41 -23.85
C LEU A 278 3.18 -8.78 -23.17
N SER A 279 2.02 -9.43 -23.29
CA SER A 279 1.81 -10.80 -22.77
C SER A 279 2.77 -11.81 -23.42
N TYR A 280 3.04 -11.68 -24.72
CA TYR A 280 4.06 -12.47 -25.41
C TYR A 280 5.48 -12.16 -24.89
N LEU A 281 5.85 -10.89 -24.75
CA LEU A 281 7.15 -10.48 -24.21
C LEU A 281 7.35 -10.98 -22.78
N VAL A 282 6.35 -10.81 -21.92
CA VAL A 282 6.36 -11.37 -20.56
C VAL A 282 6.53 -12.89 -20.63
N ARG A 283 5.84 -13.60 -21.53
CA ARG A 283 5.96 -15.06 -21.63
C ARG A 283 7.37 -15.53 -22.04
N VAL A 284 8.05 -14.80 -22.91
CA VAL A 284 9.29 -15.24 -23.57
C VAL A 284 10.55 -14.69 -22.88
N LEU A 285 10.51 -13.48 -22.33
CA LEU A 285 11.68 -12.85 -21.73
C LEU A 285 12.04 -13.49 -20.36
N PRO A 286 13.33 -13.61 -20.04
CA PRO A 286 13.79 -14.12 -18.75
C PRO A 286 13.27 -13.23 -17.60
N LYS A 287 12.88 -13.85 -16.49
CA LYS A 287 12.25 -13.17 -15.35
C LYS A 287 13.26 -12.48 -14.42
N VAL A 288 14.10 -11.66 -15.02
CA VAL A 288 15.15 -10.88 -14.35
C VAL A 288 14.78 -9.39 -14.32
N GLY A 289 15.33 -8.65 -13.36
CA GLY A 289 15.02 -7.23 -13.11
C GLY A 289 13.52 -6.88 -13.12
N PRO A 290 13.03 -6.03 -14.05
CA PRO A 290 11.61 -5.65 -14.20
C PRO A 290 10.61 -6.80 -14.17
N LEU A 291 11.03 -7.94 -14.71
CA LEU A 291 10.14 -9.06 -14.96
C LEU A 291 10.08 -10.06 -13.80
N LYS A 292 10.81 -9.79 -12.70
CA LYS A 292 10.83 -10.63 -11.49
C LYS A 292 9.43 -10.89 -10.90
N PRO A 293 8.50 -9.91 -10.82
CA PRO A 293 7.16 -10.17 -10.31
C PRO A 293 6.40 -11.20 -11.16
N PHE A 294 6.67 -11.27 -12.47
CA PHE A 294 6.04 -12.23 -13.39
C PHE A 294 6.59 -13.67 -13.28
N ALA A 295 7.51 -13.94 -12.37
CA ALA A 295 7.89 -15.30 -11.95
C ALA A 295 7.01 -15.83 -10.80
N PHE A 296 5.87 -15.19 -10.53
CA PHE A 296 4.96 -15.61 -9.48
C PHE A 296 4.48 -17.05 -9.66
N LYS A 297 4.29 -17.74 -8.53
CA LYS A 297 3.52 -18.99 -8.45
C LYS A 297 2.05 -18.66 -8.27
N LEU A 298 1.18 -19.53 -8.76
CA LEU A 298 -0.25 -19.40 -8.47
C LEU A 298 -0.53 -19.81 -7.02
N PRO A 299 -1.39 -19.08 -6.30
CA PRO A 299 -1.81 -19.44 -4.96
C PRO A 299 -2.45 -20.83 -4.90
N THR A 300 -2.05 -21.65 -3.92
CA THR A 300 -2.71 -22.94 -3.63
C THR A 300 -4.16 -22.72 -3.16
N PRO A 301 -5.03 -23.75 -3.15
CA PRO A 301 -6.38 -23.63 -2.60
C PRO A 301 -6.42 -23.11 -1.16
N GLU A 302 -5.44 -23.50 -0.33
CA GLU A 302 -5.27 -23.06 1.06
C GLU A 302 -4.91 -21.58 1.11
N ALA A 303 -3.91 -21.15 0.31
CA ALA A 303 -3.52 -19.75 0.19
C ALA A 303 -4.69 -18.87 -0.29
N GLN A 304 -5.51 -19.35 -1.24
CA GLN A 304 -6.71 -18.64 -1.67
C GLN A 304 -7.80 -18.57 -0.60
N LYS A 305 -7.91 -19.60 0.27
CA LYS A 305 -8.84 -19.59 1.40
C LYS A 305 -8.41 -18.55 2.44
N LEU A 306 -7.11 -18.51 2.77
CA LEU A 306 -6.53 -17.49 3.65
C LEU A 306 -6.79 -16.09 3.10
N PHE A 307 -6.47 -15.85 1.82
CA PHE A 307 -6.70 -14.56 1.18
C PHE A 307 -8.16 -14.10 1.21
N ARG A 308 -9.13 -14.98 0.93
CA ARG A 308 -10.55 -14.64 1.03
C ARG A 308 -10.97 -14.32 2.47
N SER A 309 -10.46 -15.07 3.43
CA SER A 309 -10.77 -14.87 4.84
C SER A 309 -10.20 -13.52 5.33
N SER A 310 -8.93 -13.24 5.01
CA SER A 310 -8.29 -11.99 5.39
C SER A 310 -8.96 -10.80 4.71
N PHE A 311 -9.35 -10.91 3.44
CA PHE A 311 -10.09 -9.85 2.75
C PHE A 311 -11.43 -9.51 3.44
N HIS A 312 -12.20 -10.52 3.88
CA HIS A 312 -13.42 -10.27 4.66
C HIS A 312 -13.14 -9.60 6.00
N GLN A 313 -12.06 -10.01 6.68
CA GLN A 313 -11.63 -9.38 7.93
C GLN A 313 -11.23 -7.92 7.71
N VAL A 314 -10.47 -7.63 6.65
CA VAL A 314 -10.07 -6.27 6.26
C VAL A 314 -11.29 -5.38 6.04
N ILE A 315 -12.32 -5.86 5.31
CA ILE A 315 -13.58 -5.09 5.13
C ILE A 315 -14.22 -4.76 6.49
N GLY A 316 -14.33 -5.76 7.38
CA GLY A 316 -14.90 -5.58 8.71
C GLY A 316 -14.12 -4.57 9.56
N THR A 317 -12.80 -4.74 9.64
CA THR A 317 -11.88 -3.84 10.35
C THR A 317 -11.99 -2.43 9.79
N TYR A 318 -11.93 -2.27 8.47
CA TYR A 318 -11.97 -0.96 7.83
C TYR A 318 -13.28 -0.23 8.07
N CYS A 319 -14.44 -0.88 7.87
CA CYS A 319 -15.73 -0.29 8.19
C CYS A 319 -15.87 0.05 9.69
N GLY A 320 -15.32 -0.79 10.57
CA GLY A 320 -15.26 -0.50 12.00
C GLY A 320 -14.44 0.76 12.33
N LEU A 321 -13.27 0.92 11.69
CA LEU A 321 -12.42 2.11 11.85
C LEU A 321 -13.06 3.36 11.26
N LEU A 322 -13.72 3.27 10.11
CA LEU A 322 -14.49 4.36 9.50
C LEU A 322 -15.60 4.86 10.44
N ASN A 323 -16.37 3.92 11.02
CA ASN A 323 -17.46 4.26 11.93
C ASN A 323 -16.99 4.99 13.20
N LYS A 324 -15.79 4.67 13.68
CA LYS A 324 -15.17 5.32 14.85
C LYS A 324 -14.65 6.72 14.58
N GLN A 325 -14.54 7.16 13.32
CA GLN A 325 -14.03 8.50 13.03
C GLN A 325 -14.97 9.58 13.55
N GLY A 326 -14.41 10.50 14.33
CA GLY A 326 -15.10 11.68 14.83
C GLY A 326 -15.38 12.70 13.72
N TYR A 327 -16.28 13.65 14.01
CA TYR A 327 -16.65 14.71 13.08
C TYR A 327 -15.49 15.70 12.81
N LEU A 328 -14.83 16.18 13.87
CA LEU A 328 -13.71 17.15 13.78
C LEU A 328 -12.35 16.54 14.09
N THR A 329 -12.29 15.64 15.07
CA THR A 329 -11.05 14.98 15.48
C THR A 329 -11.07 13.52 15.07
N ALA A 330 -10.01 13.08 14.41
CA ALA A 330 -9.82 11.69 14.04
C ALA A 330 -9.65 10.81 15.29
N ALA A 331 -10.16 9.58 15.19
CA ALA A 331 -9.98 8.61 16.26
C ALA A 331 -8.50 8.23 16.41
N ALA A 332 -8.08 7.91 17.62
CA ALA A 332 -6.74 7.39 17.84
C ALA A 332 -6.56 6.05 17.11
N LEU A 333 -5.42 5.91 16.43
CA LEU A 333 -5.01 4.68 15.75
C LEU A 333 -3.70 4.22 16.39
N PRO A 334 -3.58 2.94 16.77
CA PRO A 334 -2.32 2.42 17.28
C PRO A 334 -1.25 2.46 16.19
N ASN A 335 -0.01 2.72 16.59
CA ASN A 335 1.15 2.55 15.74
C ASN A 335 1.46 1.06 15.67
N THR A 336 1.12 0.48 14.51
CA THR A 336 1.14 -0.95 14.27
C THR A 336 2.03 -1.21 13.07
N ASP A 337 2.88 -2.22 13.17
CA ASP A 337 3.68 -2.71 12.05
C ASP A 337 2.75 -3.34 11.00
N PHE A 338 2.86 -2.87 9.75
CA PHE A 338 1.95 -3.28 8.68
C PHE A 338 2.16 -4.72 8.21
N ASP A 339 3.33 -5.32 8.46
CA ASP A 339 3.60 -6.70 8.06
C ASP A 339 3.21 -7.69 9.16
N THR A 340 3.54 -7.40 10.42
CA THR A 340 3.23 -8.31 11.53
C THR A 340 1.83 -8.07 12.13
N GLY A 341 1.27 -6.88 11.97
CA GLY A 341 0.04 -6.46 12.64
C GLY A 341 0.21 -6.19 14.15
N HIS A 342 1.44 -6.20 14.67
CA HIS A 342 1.72 -5.95 16.08
C HIS A 342 1.98 -4.47 16.38
N ILE A 343 1.84 -4.08 17.65
CA ILE A 343 2.25 -2.74 18.09
C ILE A 343 3.75 -2.58 17.90
N THR A 344 4.14 -1.53 17.16
CA THR A 344 5.52 -1.19 16.88
C THR A 344 6.31 -0.95 18.16
N ARG A 345 7.38 -1.73 18.37
CA ARG A 345 8.31 -1.61 19.51
C ARG A 345 9.72 -2.00 19.08
N THR A 346 10.73 -1.47 19.77
CA THR A 346 12.12 -1.83 19.50
C THR A 346 12.32 -3.34 19.62
N GLY A 347 13.01 -3.93 18.63
CA GLY A 347 13.33 -5.35 18.59
C GLY A 347 12.14 -6.26 18.27
N GLU A 348 10.99 -5.70 17.88
CA GLU A 348 9.85 -6.50 17.40
C GLU A 348 9.98 -6.83 15.92
N TYR A 349 10.35 -5.85 15.09
CA TYR A 349 10.48 -6.04 13.64
C TYR A 349 11.72 -5.33 13.09
N PRO A 350 12.64 -6.03 12.39
CA PRO A 350 13.92 -5.44 11.96
C PRO A 350 13.78 -4.21 11.06
N LEU A 351 12.82 -4.18 10.14
CA LEU A 351 12.63 -3.01 9.27
C LEU A 351 12.10 -1.80 10.05
N ALA A 352 11.31 -2.02 11.10
CA ALA A 352 10.86 -0.93 11.97
C ALA A 352 12.05 -0.31 12.71
N ASP A 353 12.92 -1.14 13.28
CA ASP A 353 14.13 -0.73 13.99
C ASP A 353 15.09 0.05 13.07
N GLU A 354 15.36 -0.48 11.87
CA GLU A 354 16.20 0.18 10.87
C GLU A 354 15.65 1.54 10.44
N THR A 355 14.33 1.64 10.34
CA THR A 355 13.63 2.85 9.88
C THR A 355 13.57 3.91 10.98
N TYR A 356 13.33 3.52 12.24
CA TYR A 356 13.44 4.44 13.37
C TYR A 356 14.84 5.03 13.48
N SER A 357 15.87 4.20 13.30
CA SER A 357 17.26 4.66 13.27
C SER A 357 17.50 5.67 12.14
N GLU A 358 17.08 5.37 10.90
CA GLU A 358 17.25 6.29 9.79
C GLU A 358 16.48 7.62 9.99
N TRP A 359 15.27 7.55 10.56
CA TRP A 359 14.49 8.72 10.91
C TRP A 359 15.19 9.58 11.97
N LEU A 360 15.69 8.98 13.04
CA LEU A 360 16.41 9.67 14.11
C LEU A 360 17.67 10.36 13.57
N LEU A 361 18.44 9.68 12.72
CA LEU A 361 19.64 10.25 12.11
C LEU A 361 19.30 11.45 11.22
N LYS A 362 18.21 11.39 10.44
CA LYS A 362 17.73 12.55 9.67
C LYS A 362 17.33 13.71 10.56
N LEU A 363 16.63 13.44 11.65
CA LEU A 363 16.26 14.46 12.63
C LEU A 363 17.49 15.10 13.27
N ASN A 364 18.48 14.29 13.69
CA ASN A 364 19.74 14.77 14.27
C ASN A 364 20.52 15.65 13.29
N ASN A 365 20.59 15.25 12.01
CA ASN A 365 21.21 16.07 10.96
C ASN A 365 20.48 17.41 10.76
N ASN A 366 19.16 17.45 11.00
CA ASN A 366 18.36 18.66 11.04
C ASN A 366 18.28 19.30 12.43
N LYS A 367 19.20 18.95 13.35
CA LYS A 367 19.29 19.48 14.72
C LYS A 367 17.99 19.38 15.52
N PHE A 368 17.17 18.37 15.21
CA PHE A 368 15.86 18.13 15.83
C PHE A 368 14.88 19.30 15.69
N GLU A 369 15.07 20.15 14.67
CA GLU A 369 14.19 21.29 14.41
C GLU A 369 12.75 20.82 14.15
N GLY A 370 11.78 21.52 14.75
CA GLY A 370 10.35 21.25 14.59
C GLY A 370 9.78 20.12 15.44
N LEU A 371 10.61 19.33 16.15
CA LEU A 371 10.09 18.29 17.04
C LEU A 371 9.38 18.89 18.26
N THR A 372 8.13 18.51 18.42
CA THR A 372 7.34 18.81 19.62
C THR A 372 7.76 17.94 20.81
N ALA A 373 7.56 18.42 22.04
CA ALA A 373 7.87 17.63 23.25
C ALA A 373 7.23 16.22 23.25
N PRO A 374 5.95 16.03 22.85
CA PRO A 374 5.36 14.70 22.70
C PRO A 374 6.10 13.79 21.71
N GLN A 375 6.58 14.34 20.58
CA GLN A 375 7.34 13.56 19.59
C GLN A 375 8.71 13.15 20.15
N LYS A 376 9.43 14.05 20.82
CA LYS A 376 10.71 13.72 21.49
C LYS A 376 10.52 12.57 22.48
N LYS A 377 9.49 12.67 23.33
CA LYS A 377 9.15 11.61 24.29
C LYS A 377 8.79 10.29 23.59
N SER A 378 8.02 10.35 22.50
CA SER A 378 7.65 9.15 21.74
C SER A 378 8.87 8.46 21.11
N ILE A 379 9.83 9.22 20.59
CA ILE A 379 11.07 8.67 20.01
C ILE A 379 11.88 8.00 21.12
N LEU A 380 12.11 8.68 22.24
CA LEU A 380 12.86 8.11 23.37
C LEU A 380 12.17 6.87 23.96
N ALA A 381 10.85 6.86 24.02
CA ALA A 381 10.07 5.72 24.49
C ALA A 381 10.23 4.48 23.59
N PHE A 382 10.35 4.65 22.26
CA PHE A 382 10.62 3.54 21.35
C PHE A 382 11.93 2.84 21.74
N TYR A 383 13.01 3.59 21.95
CA TYR A 383 14.34 3.07 22.29
C TYR A 383 14.53 2.68 23.77
N THR A 384 13.47 2.72 24.58
CA THR A 384 13.53 2.19 25.94
C THR A 384 13.34 0.67 25.86
N PRO A 385 14.35 -0.15 26.25
CA PRO A 385 14.24 -1.60 26.14
C PRO A 385 13.04 -2.12 26.94
N ALA A 386 12.24 -2.99 26.32
CA ALA A 386 11.36 -3.86 27.10
C ALA A 386 12.23 -4.89 27.86
N GLU A 387 11.88 -5.22 29.09
CA GLU A 387 12.62 -6.20 29.89
C GLU A 387 12.94 -7.46 29.08
N GLY A 388 14.23 -7.81 29.00
CA GLY A 388 14.70 -9.08 28.41
C GLY A 388 14.94 -9.11 26.90
N LYS A 389 14.96 -7.98 26.16
CA LYS A 389 15.26 -7.98 24.71
C LYS A 389 16.55 -7.24 24.34
N THR A 390 17.24 -7.76 23.34
CA THR A 390 18.49 -7.23 22.79
C THR A 390 18.26 -5.95 22.00
N ASN A 391 19.34 -5.17 21.82
CA ASN A 391 19.39 -4.01 20.94
C ASN A 391 18.82 -4.33 19.53
N PRO A 392 18.23 -3.34 18.85
CA PRO A 392 17.76 -3.52 17.48
C PRO A 392 18.87 -4.11 16.61
N PRO A 393 18.57 -5.01 15.65
CA PRO A 393 19.55 -5.72 14.83
C PRO A 393 20.17 -4.79 13.77
N LEU A 394 20.77 -3.68 14.20
CA LEU A 394 21.51 -2.75 13.37
C LEU A 394 22.96 -3.23 13.27
N ASN A 395 23.62 -2.89 12.16
CA ASN A 395 25.08 -3.02 12.11
C ASN A 395 25.74 -2.08 13.13
N GLU A 396 26.97 -2.40 13.55
CA GLU A 396 27.67 -1.71 14.65
C GLU A 396 27.78 -0.19 14.42
N ASP A 397 28.10 0.23 13.19
CA ASP A 397 28.22 1.64 12.84
C ASP A 397 26.90 2.40 12.96
N LYS A 398 25.81 1.84 12.42
CA LYS A 398 24.48 2.45 12.48
C LYS A 398 23.96 2.45 13.92
N GLN A 399 24.27 1.41 14.70
CA GLN A 399 23.97 1.37 16.12
C GLN A 399 24.67 2.50 16.88
N ARG A 400 25.98 2.70 16.64
CA ARG A 400 26.76 3.78 17.25
C ARG A 400 26.20 5.16 16.90
N GLN A 401 25.94 5.43 15.62
CA GLN A 401 25.34 6.69 15.17
C GLN A 401 23.95 6.93 15.79
N THR A 402 23.15 5.86 15.90
CA THR A 402 21.84 5.93 16.55
C THR A 402 21.98 6.31 18.02
N GLN A 403 22.93 5.72 18.73
CA GLN A 403 23.19 6.03 20.13
C GLN A 403 23.65 7.47 20.33
N GLU A 404 24.59 7.96 19.50
CA GLU A 404 25.04 9.36 19.50
C GLU A 404 23.87 10.33 19.28
N ALA A 405 22.98 10.04 18.31
CA ALA A 405 21.80 10.85 18.06
C ALA A 405 20.77 10.79 19.22
N LEU A 406 20.63 9.65 19.90
CA LEU A 406 19.78 9.53 21.09
C LEU A 406 20.30 10.39 22.24
N ASP A 407 21.61 10.42 22.46
CA ASP A 407 22.22 11.20 23.53
C ASP A 407 22.09 12.72 23.27
N HIS A 408 22.19 13.14 22.00
CA HIS A 408 21.84 14.51 21.61
C HIS A 408 20.37 14.84 21.91
N LEU A 409 19.43 13.95 21.54
CA LEU A 409 18.00 14.15 21.79
C LEU A 409 17.70 14.24 23.29
N ARG A 410 18.29 13.36 24.12
CA ARG A 410 18.16 13.39 25.58
C ARG A 410 18.64 14.71 26.17
N THR A 411 19.80 15.19 25.71
CA THR A 411 20.37 16.47 26.14
C THR A 411 19.45 17.66 25.82
N LEU A 412 18.74 17.61 24.69
CA LEU A 412 17.76 18.64 24.33
C LEU A 412 16.54 18.60 25.25
N VAL A 413 16.00 17.42 25.56
CA VAL A 413 14.85 17.29 26.47
C VAL A 413 15.20 17.80 27.87
N THR A 414 16.38 17.47 28.40
CA THR A 414 16.81 17.94 29.74
C THR A 414 17.07 19.45 29.82
N LYS A 415 17.24 20.14 28.70
CA LYS A 415 17.43 21.61 28.67
C LYS A 415 16.10 22.37 28.58
N GLU A 416 15.02 21.68 28.23
CA GLU A 416 13.67 22.25 28.09
C GLU A 416 12.82 22.10 29.35
N GLU A 417 13.19 21.17 30.23
CA GLU A 417 12.71 21.04 31.62
C GLU A 417 13.46 22.01 32.55
#